data_AF-A0A4Q5QR94-F1
#
_entry.id   AF-A0A4Q5QR94-F1
#
_cell.length_a   1.000
_cell.length_b   1.000
_cell.length_c   1.000
_cell.angle_alpha   90.00
_cell.angle_beta   90.00
_cell.angle_gamma   90.00
#
_symmetry.space_group_name_H-M   'P 1'
#
loop_
_entity.id
_entity.type
_entity.pdbx_description
1 polymer ?
#
loop_
_entity_poly.entity_id
_entity_poly.type
_entity_poly.pdbx_seq_one_letter_code
_entity_poly.pdbx_strand_id
1 'polypeptide(L)'
;MKTLKPFIAVLVLLVILYNFAGCRKTTDEFIISDPLAYLAEPESFPVQVNLDSLLRLESGAPLVFPVSGTYNCLPRPLFKDSVLYNMSNGQKDFIVKVDNNPGKGKYYSWPQGLVIDSLSGSVNISASQSGYRYAVGFVRAGTRDTCLQNIIISGASYKDSVYVIGNDDTLAHPYFNADPNWQSICDASGDDDYQDENGHGNGNDKCEFDAEDNKGKKGRANSKHVKVRTISGVINLK
;
A
#
# COMPACT_ATOMS: atom_id res chain seq x y z
N MET A 1 6.66 -24.91 65.25
CA MET A 1 6.52 -24.85 63.77
C MET A 1 5.04 -25.02 63.42
N LYS A 2 4.33 -23.93 63.10
CA LYS A 2 2.94 -23.95 62.60
C LYS A 2 2.97 -23.53 61.13
N THR A 3 2.35 -24.34 60.28
CA THR A 3 2.46 -24.36 58.82
C THR A 3 1.60 -23.28 58.16
N LEU A 4 2.23 -22.18 57.77
CA LEU A 4 1.65 -21.04 57.04
C LEU A 4 1.55 -21.34 55.52
N LYS A 5 0.86 -22.42 55.13
CA LYS A 5 0.71 -22.81 53.71
C LYS A 5 -0.71 -22.76 53.11
N PRO A 6 -1.84 -22.78 53.84
CA PRO A 6 -3.15 -22.77 53.18
C PRO A 6 -3.64 -21.36 52.79
N PHE A 7 -3.12 -20.29 53.39
CA PHE A 7 -3.66 -18.94 53.19
C PHE A 7 -3.27 -18.32 51.83
N ILE A 8 -2.09 -18.66 51.30
CA ILE A 8 -1.60 -18.11 50.03
C ILE A 8 -2.37 -18.71 48.84
N ALA A 9 -2.77 -19.97 48.93
CA ALA A 9 -3.53 -20.64 47.85
C ALA A 9 -4.94 -20.03 47.66
N VAL A 10 -5.60 -19.62 48.75
CA VAL A 10 -6.92 -18.99 48.69
C VAL A 10 -6.85 -17.58 48.09
N LEU A 11 -5.78 -16.84 48.38
CA LEU A 11 -5.61 -15.47 47.88
C LEU A 11 -5.33 -15.45 46.36
N VAL A 12 -4.58 -16.42 45.84
CA VAL A 12 -4.34 -16.56 44.40
C VAL A 12 -5.63 -16.93 43.64
N LEU A 13 -6.49 -17.77 44.21
CA LEU A 13 -7.76 -18.15 43.58
C LEU A 13 -8.75 -16.97 43.48
N LEU A 14 -8.78 -16.10 44.50
CA LEU A 14 -9.62 -14.90 44.54
C LEU A 14 -9.23 -13.85 43.49
N VAL A 15 -7.92 -13.68 43.22
CA VAL A 15 -7.43 -12.76 42.17
C VAL A 15 -7.77 -13.26 40.77
N ILE A 16 -7.79 -14.59 40.55
CA ILE A 16 -8.17 -15.17 39.26
C ILE A 16 -9.67 -14.98 39.00
N LEU A 17 -10.53 -15.14 40.02
CA LEU A 17 -11.98 -14.93 39.87
C LEU A 17 -12.36 -13.46 39.63
N TYR A 18 -11.60 -12.51 40.17
CA TYR A 18 -11.87 -11.07 39.97
C TYR A 18 -11.63 -10.57 38.54
N ASN A 19 -10.86 -11.29 37.72
CA ASN A 19 -10.54 -10.87 36.35
C ASN A 19 -11.55 -11.35 35.28
N PHE A 20 -12.59 -12.11 35.64
CA PHE A 20 -13.58 -12.63 34.69
C PHE A 20 -14.92 -11.88 34.65
N ALA A 21 -15.10 -10.81 35.43
CA ALA A 21 -16.35 -10.04 35.47
C ALA A 21 -16.29 -8.75 34.64
N GLY A 22 -16.06 -8.87 33.32
CA GLY A 22 -15.79 -7.71 32.46
C GLY A 22 -16.35 -7.79 31.03
N CYS A 23 -17.58 -8.28 30.82
CA CYS A 23 -18.31 -8.10 29.55
C CYS A 23 -19.74 -7.63 29.83
N ARG A 24 -19.94 -6.30 29.92
CA ARG A 24 -21.26 -5.68 29.83
C ARG A 24 -21.61 -5.50 28.35
N LYS A 25 -22.62 -6.22 27.89
CA LYS A 25 -23.26 -6.04 26.58
C LYS A 25 -24.22 -4.86 26.71
N THR A 26 -23.93 -3.75 26.02
CA THR A 26 -24.83 -2.60 25.94
C THR A 26 -26.04 -2.98 25.09
N THR A 27 -27.22 -2.87 25.67
CA THR A 27 -28.53 -3.14 25.08
C THR A 27 -29.02 -1.96 24.24
N ASP A 28 -29.47 -2.30 23.03
CA ASP A 28 -30.65 -1.78 22.33
C ASP A 28 -30.89 -0.26 22.33
N GLU A 29 -30.45 0.40 21.25
CA GLU A 29 -31.14 1.60 20.77
C GLU A 29 -32.35 1.19 19.95
N PHE A 30 -33.51 1.56 20.48
CA PHE A 30 -34.84 1.42 19.91
C PHE A 30 -34.99 2.47 18.79
N ILE A 31 -34.98 2.05 17.52
CA ILE A 31 -35.42 2.91 16.43
C ILE A 31 -36.94 2.91 16.41
N ILE A 32 -37.52 4.07 16.69
CA ILE A 32 -38.94 4.37 16.50
C ILE A 32 -39.20 4.31 14.99
N SER A 33 -39.89 3.27 14.54
CA SER A 33 -40.47 3.20 13.20
C SER A 33 -41.70 4.09 13.14
N ASP A 34 -41.57 5.20 12.42
CA ASP A 34 -42.67 6.08 12.05
C ASP A 34 -43.59 5.34 11.07
N PRO A 35 -44.86 5.05 11.40
CA PRO A 35 -45.75 4.33 10.51
C PRO A 35 -46.70 5.36 9.89
N LEU A 36 -46.31 5.98 8.77
CA LEU A 36 -47.23 6.48 7.75
C LEU A 36 -46.49 7.13 6.57
N ALA A 37 -47.03 6.86 5.38
CA ALA A 37 -46.78 7.52 4.09
C ALA A 37 -45.51 7.09 3.34
N TYR A 38 -45.62 6.04 2.52
CA TYR A 38 -46.05 6.21 1.13
C TYR A 38 -46.26 4.84 0.48
N LEU A 39 -47.44 4.64 -0.10
CA LEU A 39 -47.71 3.55 -1.03
C LEU A 39 -46.91 3.83 -2.30
N ALA A 40 -45.74 3.19 -2.44
CA ALA A 40 -45.07 3.05 -3.72
C ALA A 40 -45.60 1.76 -4.38
N GLU A 41 -46.06 1.93 -5.60
CA GLU A 41 -46.63 0.91 -6.47
C GLU A 41 -45.65 -0.26 -6.67
N PRO A 42 -46.14 -1.51 -6.84
CA PRO A 42 -45.26 -2.62 -7.18
C PRO A 42 -44.75 -2.44 -8.61
N GLU A 43 -43.55 -1.91 -8.77
CA GLU A 43 -42.84 -2.00 -10.04
C GLU A 43 -42.53 -3.47 -10.32
N SER A 44 -43.32 -4.06 -11.20
CA SER A 44 -42.95 -5.29 -11.88
C SER A 44 -41.75 -4.99 -12.76
N PHE A 45 -40.56 -5.42 -12.36
CA PHE A 45 -39.38 -5.39 -13.22
C PHE A 45 -39.44 -6.54 -14.23
N PRO A 46 -39.60 -6.29 -15.55
CA PRO A 46 -39.48 -7.32 -16.56
C PRO A 46 -38.08 -7.20 -17.17
N VAL A 47 -37.04 -7.49 -16.40
CA VAL A 47 -35.69 -7.60 -16.96
C VAL A 47 -35.03 -8.81 -16.33
N GLN A 48 -34.71 -9.80 -17.17
CA GLN A 48 -33.80 -10.86 -16.76
C GLN A 48 -32.49 -10.21 -16.33
N VAL A 49 -32.19 -10.30 -15.04
CA VAL A 49 -30.92 -9.83 -14.49
C VAL A 49 -29.84 -10.70 -15.13
N ASN A 50 -29.10 -10.12 -16.06
CA ASN A 50 -27.96 -10.78 -16.66
C ASN A 50 -26.88 -10.94 -15.56
N LEU A 51 -26.71 -12.17 -15.05
CA LEU A 51 -25.71 -12.47 -14.01
C LEU A 51 -24.29 -12.05 -14.43
N ASP A 52 -23.99 -12.01 -15.73
CA ASP A 52 -22.69 -11.55 -16.24
C ASP A 52 -22.45 -10.05 -15.99
N SER A 53 -23.51 -9.26 -15.87
CA SER A 53 -23.41 -7.83 -15.54
C SER A 53 -23.19 -7.61 -14.03
N LEU A 54 -23.75 -8.48 -13.18
CA LEU A 54 -23.47 -8.46 -11.73
C LEU A 54 -22.03 -8.89 -11.42
N LEU A 55 -21.52 -9.92 -12.10
CA LEU A 55 -20.12 -10.36 -11.98
C LEU A 55 -19.12 -9.32 -12.51
N ARG A 56 -19.50 -8.49 -13.50
CA ARG A 56 -18.68 -7.37 -13.98
C ARG A 56 -18.68 -6.16 -13.04
N LEU A 57 -19.75 -5.94 -12.26
CA LEU A 57 -19.80 -4.86 -11.28
C LEU A 57 -18.92 -5.13 -10.04
N GLU A 58 -18.75 -6.39 -9.64
CA GLU A 58 -17.78 -6.76 -8.59
C GLU A 58 -16.32 -6.50 -9.00
N SER A 59 -16.04 -6.36 -10.31
CA SER A 59 -14.72 -6.04 -10.84
C SER A 59 -14.38 -4.54 -10.80
N GLY A 60 -15.31 -3.67 -10.43
CA GLY A 60 -15.11 -2.20 -10.44
C GLY A 60 -15.23 -1.53 -9.07
N ALA A 61 -15.75 -2.21 -8.05
CA ALA A 61 -15.82 -1.63 -6.71
C ALA A 61 -14.40 -1.56 -6.10
N PRO A 62 -14.02 -0.42 -5.50
CA PRO A 62 -12.73 -0.34 -4.81
C PRO A 62 -12.68 -1.39 -3.71
N LEU A 63 -11.63 -2.21 -3.70
CA LEU A 63 -11.40 -3.18 -2.63
C LEU A 63 -11.40 -2.44 -1.29
N VAL A 64 -12.39 -2.71 -0.45
CA VAL A 64 -12.49 -2.07 0.86
C VAL A 64 -11.33 -2.58 1.72
N PHE A 65 -10.62 -1.65 2.38
CA PHE A 65 -9.59 -2.02 3.33
C PHE A 65 -10.19 -2.86 4.46
N PRO A 66 -9.55 -3.94 4.92
CA PRO A 66 -10.11 -4.81 5.93
C PRO A 66 -10.41 -4.03 7.23
N VAL A 67 -11.63 -4.19 7.75
CA VAL A 67 -12.06 -3.59 9.01
C VAL A 67 -11.25 -4.11 10.21
N SER A 68 -10.76 -5.35 10.10
CA SER A 68 -9.89 -5.99 11.08
C SER A 68 -8.81 -6.81 10.40
N GLY A 69 -7.58 -6.70 10.88
CA GLY A 69 -6.47 -7.54 10.44
C GLY A 69 -5.33 -7.49 11.44
N THR A 70 -4.50 -8.53 11.45
CA THR A 70 -3.29 -8.57 12.26
C THR A 70 -2.09 -8.23 11.38
N TYR A 71 -1.34 -7.21 11.78
CA TYR A 71 -0.07 -6.90 11.14
C TYR A 71 0.99 -7.92 11.54
N ASN A 72 1.94 -8.18 10.63
CA ASN A 72 3.06 -9.08 10.81
C ASN A 72 2.62 -10.54 10.91
N CYS A 73 2.10 -11.10 9.81
CA CYS A 73 1.66 -12.49 9.70
C CYS A 73 2.43 -13.40 10.62
N LEU A 74 1.78 -13.86 11.69
CA LEU A 74 2.42 -14.77 12.62
C LEU A 74 2.30 -16.19 12.05
N PRO A 75 3.39 -16.98 12.04
CA PRO A 75 4.67 -16.72 12.69
C PRO A 75 5.74 -16.00 11.84
N ARG A 76 5.50 -15.73 10.54
CA ARG A 76 6.48 -15.10 9.63
C ARG A 76 5.83 -14.18 8.59
N PRO A 77 6.49 -13.06 8.21
CA PRO A 77 5.97 -12.16 7.19
C PRO A 77 5.84 -12.86 5.82
N LEU A 78 4.88 -12.39 5.01
CA LEU A 78 4.66 -12.88 3.63
C LEU A 78 5.90 -12.68 2.76
N PHE A 79 6.47 -11.48 2.81
CA PHE A 79 7.71 -11.13 2.14
C PHE A 79 8.83 -10.93 3.16
N LYS A 80 10.03 -11.40 2.83
CA LYS A 80 11.22 -11.21 3.65
C LYS A 80 11.60 -9.73 3.76
N ASP A 81 11.54 -9.01 2.65
CA ASP A 81 11.91 -7.61 2.57
C ASP A 81 10.69 -6.70 2.57
N SER A 82 10.79 -5.55 3.24
CA SER A 82 9.74 -4.53 3.28
C SER A 82 9.90 -3.46 2.19
N VAL A 83 11.04 -3.45 1.50
CA VAL A 83 11.32 -2.57 0.35
C VAL A 83 11.71 -3.45 -0.82
N LEU A 84 10.93 -3.40 -1.89
CA LEU A 84 11.12 -4.19 -3.10
C LEU A 84 11.52 -3.26 -4.24
N TYR A 85 12.59 -3.59 -4.94
CA TYR A 85 13.11 -2.80 -6.05
C TYR A 85 13.34 -3.66 -7.29
N ASN A 86 13.23 -3.04 -8.46
CA ASN A 86 13.36 -3.74 -9.73
C ASN A 86 14.84 -3.96 -10.07
N MET A 87 15.29 -5.21 -10.01
CA MET A 87 16.67 -5.58 -10.36
C MET A 87 16.85 -6.04 -11.82
N SER A 88 15.79 -6.00 -12.65
CA SER A 88 15.87 -6.50 -14.03
C SER A 88 16.43 -5.48 -15.02
N ASN A 89 16.77 -4.27 -14.57
CA ASN A 89 17.12 -3.12 -15.41
C ASN A 89 16.06 -2.83 -16.50
N GLY A 90 14.81 -3.24 -16.25
CA GLY A 90 13.68 -3.11 -17.16
C GLY A 90 13.78 -3.92 -18.45
N GLN A 91 14.61 -4.97 -18.51
CA GLN A 91 14.68 -5.88 -19.65
C GLN A 91 13.59 -6.96 -19.63
N LYS A 92 13.04 -7.24 -18.45
CA LYS A 92 11.96 -8.21 -18.24
C LYS A 92 11.15 -7.87 -17.00
N ASP A 93 10.00 -8.49 -16.86
CA ASP A 93 9.21 -8.41 -15.64
C ASP A 93 10.01 -8.95 -14.45
N PHE A 94 10.07 -8.17 -13.38
CA PHE A 94 10.69 -8.54 -12.13
C PHE A 94 9.58 -8.93 -11.14
N ILE A 95 9.48 -10.23 -10.86
CA ILE A 95 8.42 -10.80 -10.03
C ILE A 95 9.03 -11.27 -8.71
N VAL A 96 8.52 -10.72 -7.60
CA VAL A 96 8.87 -11.14 -6.24
C VAL A 96 7.80 -12.13 -5.76
N LYS A 97 8.23 -13.29 -5.28
CA LYS A 97 7.34 -14.32 -4.75
C LYS A 97 7.19 -14.16 -3.23
N VAL A 98 6.07 -14.65 -2.70
CA VAL A 98 5.87 -14.79 -1.26
C VAL A 98 6.91 -15.78 -0.71
N ASP A 99 7.62 -15.39 0.35
CA ASP A 99 8.63 -16.21 1.03
C ASP A 99 7.99 -17.25 1.95
N ASN A 100 6.96 -16.86 2.70
CA ASN A 100 6.27 -17.73 3.64
C ASN A 100 4.80 -17.85 3.26
N ASN A 101 4.48 -18.79 2.36
CA ASN A 101 3.10 -19.02 1.95
C ASN A 101 2.26 -19.59 3.12
N PRO A 102 1.27 -18.84 3.66
CA PRO A 102 0.43 -19.28 4.78
C PRO A 102 -0.61 -20.36 4.40
N GLY A 103 -0.69 -20.77 3.13
CA GLY A 103 -1.52 -21.87 2.67
C GLY A 103 -2.64 -21.44 1.71
N LYS A 104 -3.76 -22.17 1.70
CA LYS A 104 -4.89 -21.87 0.82
C LYS A 104 -5.59 -20.57 1.25
N GLY A 105 -5.73 -19.64 0.34
CA GLY A 105 -6.38 -18.35 0.59
C GLY A 105 -6.28 -17.43 -0.62
N LYS A 106 -6.47 -16.13 -0.38
CA LYS A 106 -6.42 -15.08 -1.40
C LYS A 106 -5.56 -13.91 -0.92
N TYR A 107 -4.83 -13.34 -1.86
CA TYR A 107 -4.00 -12.15 -1.64
C TYR A 107 -4.68 -10.91 -2.21
N TYR A 108 -4.49 -9.80 -1.50
CA TYR A 108 -5.05 -8.50 -1.80
C TYR A 108 -4.02 -7.42 -1.53
N SER A 109 -4.20 -6.24 -2.11
CA SER A 109 -3.32 -5.10 -1.91
C SER A 109 -4.09 -3.79 -1.82
N TRP A 110 -3.55 -2.87 -1.01
CA TRP A 110 -4.08 -1.51 -0.85
C TRP A 110 -2.93 -0.51 -0.70
N PRO A 111 -3.01 0.69 -1.28
CA PRO A 111 -4.02 1.13 -2.25
C PRO A 111 -3.89 0.35 -3.59
N GLN A 112 -4.74 0.68 -4.56
CA GLN A 112 -4.56 0.20 -5.93
C GLN A 112 -3.21 0.68 -6.49
N GLY A 113 -2.63 -0.09 -7.42
CA GLY A 113 -1.34 0.23 -8.04
C GLY A 113 -0.31 -0.90 -7.89
N LEU A 114 -0.49 -1.78 -6.91
CA LEU A 114 0.32 -3.00 -6.78
C LEU A 114 -0.27 -4.13 -7.63
N VAL A 115 0.52 -4.61 -8.59
CA VAL A 115 0.18 -5.77 -9.41
C VAL A 115 0.56 -7.04 -8.66
N ILE A 116 -0.42 -7.62 -7.96
CA ILE A 116 -0.27 -8.86 -7.19
C ILE A 116 -1.17 -9.96 -7.75
N ASP A 117 -0.62 -11.16 -7.91
CA ASP A 117 -1.41 -12.33 -8.25
C ASP A 117 -2.23 -12.80 -7.04
N SER A 118 -3.56 -12.78 -7.15
CA SER A 118 -4.46 -13.08 -6.02
C SER A 118 -4.35 -14.50 -5.48
N LEU A 119 -3.77 -15.44 -6.24
CA LEU A 119 -3.65 -16.85 -5.88
C LEU A 119 -2.31 -17.18 -5.21
N SER A 120 -1.21 -16.72 -5.78
CA SER A 120 0.15 -16.99 -5.32
C SER A 120 0.73 -15.91 -4.43
N GLY A 121 0.16 -14.70 -4.47
CA GLY A 121 0.70 -13.50 -3.80
C GLY A 121 1.94 -12.94 -4.49
N SER A 122 2.32 -13.45 -5.66
CA SER A 122 3.48 -12.95 -6.40
C SER A 122 3.23 -11.51 -6.86
N VAL A 123 4.19 -10.63 -6.61
CA VAL A 123 4.11 -9.21 -6.96
C VAL A 123 4.96 -8.95 -8.20
N ASN A 124 4.36 -8.40 -9.25
CA ASN A 124 5.09 -7.91 -10.41
C ASN A 124 5.55 -6.47 -10.16
N ILE A 125 6.82 -6.31 -9.77
CA ILE A 125 7.42 -5.01 -9.45
C ILE A 125 7.53 -4.13 -10.69
N SER A 126 7.83 -4.71 -11.86
CA SER A 126 7.92 -3.96 -13.12
C SER A 126 6.59 -3.34 -13.55
N ALA A 127 5.47 -3.97 -13.21
CA ALA A 127 4.13 -3.50 -13.56
C ALA A 127 3.43 -2.72 -12.42
N SER A 128 4.01 -2.71 -11.23
CA SER A 128 3.46 -2.00 -10.07
C SER A 128 3.88 -0.53 -10.06
N GLN A 129 3.01 0.33 -9.52
CA GLN A 129 3.34 1.74 -9.33
C GLN A 129 4.40 1.90 -8.23
N SER A 130 5.51 2.54 -8.58
CA SER A 130 6.70 2.73 -7.74
C SER A 130 6.61 3.97 -6.85
N GLY A 131 7.38 3.98 -5.76
CA GLY A 131 7.42 5.06 -4.76
C GLY A 131 6.25 5.04 -3.75
N TYR A 132 5.37 4.03 -3.85
CA TYR A 132 4.22 3.86 -2.96
C TYR A 132 4.47 2.79 -1.88
N ARG A 133 3.82 3.01 -0.73
CA ARG A 133 3.66 2.00 0.32
C ARG A 133 2.33 1.27 0.12
N TYR A 134 2.37 -0.05 0.15
CA TYR A 134 1.22 -0.92 0.03
C TYR A 134 1.07 -1.79 1.27
N ALA A 135 -0.16 -1.99 1.72
CA ALA A 135 -0.54 -3.08 2.60
C ALA A 135 -0.92 -4.28 1.73
N VAL A 136 -0.21 -5.40 1.88
CA VAL A 136 -0.58 -6.68 1.29
C VAL A 136 -1.33 -7.48 2.34
N GLY A 137 -2.53 -7.93 1.96
CA GLY A 137 -3.38 -8.79 2.78
C GLY A 137 -3.39 -10.22 2.30
N PHE A 138 -3.41 -11.17 3.22
CA PHE A 138 -3.75 -12.56 2.96
C PHE A 138 -4.98 -12.95 3.78
N VAL A 139 -6.01 -13.45 3.09
CA VAL A 139 -7.22 -14.01 3.72
C VAL A 139 -7.21 -15.52 3.56
N ARG A 140 -7.16 -16.24 4.67
CA ARG A 140 -7.15 -17.71 4.65
C ARG A 140 -8.51 -18.24 4.20
N ALA A 141 -8.49 -19.28 3.35
CA ALA A 141 -9.70 -19.91 2.84
C ALA A 141 -10.61 -20.40 3.99
N GLY A 142 -11.90 -20.07 3.90
CA GLY A 142 -12.89 -20.41 4.93
C GLY A 142 -12.87 -19.52 6.17
N THR A 143 -12.06 -18.45 6.18
CA THR A 143 -11.98 -17.49 7.31
C THR A 143 -12.23 -16.07 6.81
N ARG A 144 -12.38 -15.14 7.75
CA ARG A 144 -12.36 -13.68 7.49
C ARG A 144 -11.10 -13.02 8.08
N ASP A 145 -10.20 -13.82 8.64
CA ASP A 145 -8.99 -13.31 9.25
C ASP A 145 -8.05 -12.86 8.15
N THR A 146 -7.73 -11.56 8.19
CA THR A 146 -6.79 -10.95 7.26
C THR A 146 -5.46 -10.76 7.94
N CYS A 147 -4.43 -11.40 7.43
CA CYS A 147 -3.08 -11.01 7.76
C CYS A 147 -2.64 -9.83 6.90
N LEU A 148 -2.02 -8.81 7.49
CA LEU A 148 -1.46 -7.66 6.78
C LEU A 148 0.07 -7.59 6.90
N GLN A 149 0.73 -7.19 5.82
CA GLN A 149 2.12 -6.77 5.80
C GLN A 149 2.27 -5.51 4.95
N ASN A 150 3.03 -4.52 5.43
CA ASN A 150 3.40 -3.37 4.63
C ASN A 150 4.65 -3.67 3.80
N ILE A 151 4.61 -3.30 2.52
CA ILE A 151 5.74 -3.28 1.61
C ILE A 151 5.82 -1.93 0.90
N ILE A 152 6.99 -1.58 0.41
CA ILE A 152 7.24 -0.37 -0.37
C ILE A 152 7.84 -0.79 -1.69
N ILE A 153 7.29 -0.30 -2.80
CA ILE A 153 7.92 -0.44 -4.11
C ILE A 153 8.87 0.74 -4.27
N SER A 154 10.16 0.48 -4.44
CA SER A 154 11.19 1.52 -4.55
C SER A 154 10.89 2.46 -5.71
N GLY A 155 11.13 3.75 -5.50
CA GLY A 155 11.00 4.79 -6.51
C GLY A 155 10.70 6.13 -5.85
N ALA A 156 10.46 7.14 -6.68
CA ALA A 156 9.90 8.42 -6.28
C ALA A 156 8.43 8.49 -6.67
N SER A 157 7.65 9.21 -5.89
CA SER A 157 6.27 9.55 -6.23
C SER A 157 6.07 11.05 -6.08
N TYR A 158 5.06 11.59 -6.76
CA TYR A 158 4.80 13.03 -6.82
C TYR A 158 3.39 13.28 -6.35
N LYS A 159 3.20 14.38 -5.62
CA LYS A 159 1.87 14.73 -5.11
C LYS A 159 1.03 15.19 -6.29
N ASP A 160 -0.15 14.60 -6.43
CA ASP A 160 -1.14 15.11 -7.37
C ASP A 160 -1.56 16.51 -6.91
N SER A 161 -1.35 17.49 -7.78
CA SER A 161 -1.55 18.91 -7.49
C SER A 161 -1.87 19.65 -8.78
N VAL A 162 -2.60 20.75 -8.65
CA VAL A 162 -2.83 21.68 -9.76
C VAL A 162 -1.68 22.67 -9.79
N TYR A 163 -0.87 22.61 -10.84
CA TYR A 163 0.27 23.50 -11.05
C TYR A 163 -0.13 24.70 -11.92
N VAL A 164 -0.10 25.90 -11.36
CA VAL A 164 -0.41 27.13 -12.10
C VAL A 164 0.87 27.76 -12.61
N ILE A 165 1.27 27.39 -13.83
CA ILE A 165 2.54 27.81 -14.46
C ILE A 165 2.71 29.34 -14.51
N GLY A 166 1.62 30.09 -14.67
CA GLY A 166 1.61 31.56 -14.68
C GLY A 166 1.87 32.21 -13.32
N ASN A 167 1.81 31.44 -12.23
CA ASN A 167 2.13 31.86 -10.86
C ASN A 167 3.48 31.31 -10.39
N ASP A 168 4.35 30.90 -11.33
CA ASP A 168 5.64 30.26 -11.06
C ASP A 168 5.58 28.95 -10.26
N ASP A 169 4.45 28.26 -10.31
CA ASP A 169 4.31 26.89 -9.78
C ASP A 169 4.83 25.87 -10.81
N THR A 170 6.16 25.80 -10.94
CA THR A 170 6.82 25.09 -12.05
C THR A 170 7.56 23.84 -11.63
N LEU A 171 7.54 23.50 -10.34
CA LEU A 171 8.34 22.41 -9.78
C LEU A 171 7.44 21.42 -9.05
N ALA A 172 7.47 20.16 -9.50
CA ALA A 172 6.89 19.07 -8.74
C ALA A 172 7.99 18.36 -7.95
N HIS A 173 7.92 18.45 -6.63
CA HIS A 173 8.88 17.82 -5.73
C HIS A 173 8.51 16.35 -5.48
N PRO A 174 9.47 15.42 -5.56
CA PRO A 174 9.22 14.03 -5.21
C PRO A 174 9.05 13.88 -3.70
N TYR A 175 8.24 12.91 -3.30
CA TYR A 175 8.24 12.37 -1.94
C TYR A 175 8.75 10.92 -1.95
N PHE A 176 9.40 10.56 -0.85
CA PHE A 176 10.05 9.26 -0.68
C PHE A 176 9.36 8.48 0.44
N ASN A 177 9.38 7.15 0.34
CA ASN A 177 8.79 6.26 1.35
C ASN A 177 7.29 6.57 1.63
N ALA A 178 6.59 7.16 0.66
CA ALA A 178 5.22 7.65 0.81
C ALA A 178 5.03 8.64 2.00
N ASP A 179 6.05 9.43 2.36
CA ASP A 179 5.98 10.48 3.37
C ASP A 179 6.27 11.85 2.72
N PRO A 180 5.30 12.79 2.67
CA PRO A 180 5.48 14.09 2.05
C PRO A 180 6.40 15.04 2.84
N ASN A 181 6.70 14.72 4.10
CA ASN A 181 7.58 15.52 4.95
C ASN A 181 9.02 14.98 4.97
N TRP A 182 9.26 13.82 4.37
CA TRP A 182 10.61 13.28 4.25
C TRP A 182 11.41 14.04 3.22
N GLN A 183 12.62 14.44 3.62
CA GLN A 183 13.60 15.01 2.70
C GLN A 183 14.05 13.96 1.69
N SER A 184 14.55 14.45 0.55
CA SER A 184 15.20 13.57 -0.42
C SER A 184 16.29 12.73 0.25
N ILE A 185 16.30 11.44 -0.04
CA ILE A 185 17.39 10.55 0.39
C ILE A 185 18.71 10.88 -0.33
N CYS A 186 18.60 11.62 -1.43
CA CYS A 186 19.71 12.04 -2.26
C CYS A 186 20.22 13.38 -1.76
N ASP A 187 21.51 13.44 -1.41
CA ASP A 187 22.12 14.68 -0.94
C ASP A 187 22.16 15.71 -2.08
N ALA A 188 21.99 16.99 -1.73
CA ALA A 188 22.02 18.10 -2.68
C ALA A 188 23.46 18.52 -3.04
N SER A 189 24.49 17.72 -2.70
CA SER A 189 25.89 18.13 -2.88
C SER A 189 26.35 17.84 -4.32
N GLY A 190 26.07 18.80 -5.20
CA GLY A 190 26.48 18.81 -6.61
C GLY A 190 25.36 19.37 -7.50
N ASP A 191 25.08 20.68 -7.42
CA ASP A 191 23.99 21.31 -8.19
C ASP A 191 24.46 21.80 -9.57
N ASP A 192 25.32 21.03 -10.25
CA ASP A 192 25.57 21.17 -11.70
C ASP A 192 24.60 20.26 -12.48
N ASP A 193 23.31 20.52 -12.19
CA ASP A 193 22.14 19.65 -12.29
C ASP A 193 21.49 19.55 -13.67
N TYR A 194 22.18 20.02 -14.70
CA TYR A 194 21.83 19.81 -16.09
C TYR A 194 23.01 19.21 -16.82
N GLN A 195 22.74 18.15 -17.58
CA GLN A 195 23.71 17.67 -18.57
C GLN A 195 24.15 18.85 -19.42
N ASP A 196 25.45 19.02 -19.57
CA ASP A 196 25.97 19.91 -20.59
C ASP A 196 25.50 19.44 -21.98
N GLU A 197 25.72 20.25 -23.02
CA GLU A 197 25.36 19.89 -24.40
C GLU A 197 26.07 18.61 -24.90
N ASN A 198 27.00 18.07 -24.12
CA ASN A 198 27.76 16.85 -24.38
C ASN A 198 27.26 15.63 -23.58
N GLY A 199 26.20 15.76 -22.78
CA GLY A 199 25.59 14.65 -22.04
C GLY A 199 26.26 14.29 -20.72
N HIS A 200 27.20 15.10 -20.23
CA HIS A 200 27.87 14.83 -18.96
C HIS A 200 27.03 15.38 -17.80
N GLY A 201 26.40 14.49 -17.02
CA GLY A 201 25.80 14.82 -15.72
C GLY A 201 26.76 14.43 -14.60
N ASN A 202 27.08 15.35 -13.69
CA ASN A 202 27.96 15.09 -12.54
C ASN A 202 27.16 14.60 -11.32
N GLY A 203 26.27 13.62 -11.54
CA GLY A 203 25.58 12.94 -10.44
C GLY A 203 26.59 12.25 -9.53
N ASN A 204 26.34 12.22 -8.21
CA ASN A 204 27.14 11.39 -7.31
C ASN A 204 26.65 9.93 -7.37
N ASP A 205 27.55 8.96 -7.19
CA ASP A 205 27.27 7.51 -7.29
C ASP A 205 26.20 6.98 -6.30
N LYS A 206 25.66 7.84 -5.43
CA LYS A 206 24.72 7.45 -4.37
C LYS A 206 23.26 7.53 -4.82
N CYS A 207 22.95 8.41 -5.76
CA CYS A 207 21.57 8.76 -6.07
C CYS A 207 21.43 9.40 -7.44
N GLU A 208 20.72 8.72 -8.35
CA GLU A 208 20.44 9.27 -9.67
C GLU A 208 18.98 9.03 -10.08
N PHE A 209 18.30 10.10 -10.43
CA PHE A 209 16.96 10.14 -10.99
C PHE A 209 17.05 10.27 -12.50
N ASP A 210 16.32 9.44 -13.21
CA ASP A 210 16.28 9.48 -14.67
C ASP A 210 17.68 9.53 -15.32
N ALA A 211 18.60 8.79 -14.71
CA ALA A 211 19.97 8.58 -15.15
C ALA A 211 20.04 8.18 -16.62
N GLU A 212 21.03 8.70 -17.34
CA GLU A 212 21.39 8.08 -18.60
C GLU A 212 22.01 6.70 -18.34
N ASP A 213 21.78 5.76 -19.26
CA ASP A 213 22.63 4.57 -19.23
C ASP A 213 24.09 4.98 -19.56
N ASN A 214 25.06 4.15 -19.17
CA ASN A 214 26.49 4.35 -19.45
C ASN A 214 26.85 4.43 -20.95
N LYS A 215 25.86 4.54 -21.85
CA LYS A 215 26.00 4.67 -23.29
C LYS A 215 25.45 6.00 -23.82
N GLY A 216 25.21 6.98 -22.95
CA GLY A 216 24.78 8.32 -23.33
C GLY A 216 23.31 8.40 -23.76
N LYS A 217 22.48 7.42 -23.33
CA LYS A 217 21.06 7.41 -23.64
C LYS A 217 20.31 8.16 -22.55
N LYS A 218 19.70 9.30 -22.93
CA LYS A 218 18.75 10.07 -22.10
C LYS A 218 17.91 9.17 -21.21
N GLY A 219 17.78 9.58 -19.95
CA GLY A 219 16.82 9.03 -19.00
C GLY A 219 15.45 8.78 -19.63
N ARG A 220 14.74 7.77 -19.12
CA ARG A 220 13.45 7.32 -19.66
C ARG A 220 12.38 8.43 -19.64
N ALA A 221 12.47 9.40 -18.74
CA ALA A 221 11.55 10.53 -18.63
C ALA A 221 12.00 11.72 -19.49
N ASN A 222 13.28 12.07 -19.46
CA ASN A 222 13.90 13.13 -20.26
C ASN A 222 13.80 12.82 -21.77
N SER A 223 13.93 11.55 -22.16
CA SER A 223 13.67 11.08 -23.54
C SER A 223 12.20 11.18 -23.96
N LYS A 224 11.28 11.38 -23.01
CA LYS A 224 9.85 11.64 -23.23
C LYS A 224 9.46 13.10 -22.94
N HIS A 225 10.43 14.01 -22.93
CA HIS A 225 10.22 15.44 -22.68
C HIS A 225 9.69 15.79 -21.28
N VAL A 226 9.87 14.92 -20.29
CA VAL A 226 9.64 15.24 -18.88
C VAL A 226 10.99 15.60 -18.27
N LYS A 227 11.20 16.86 -17.94
CA LYS A 227 12.48 17.35 -17.39
C LYS A 227 12.59 16.95 -15.92
N VAL A 228 13.34 15.89 -15.63
CA VAL A 228 13.62 15.43 -14.26
C VAL A 228 15.04 15.83 -13.89
N ARG A 229 15.21 16.54 -12.78
CA ARG A 229 16.54 16.83 -12.23
C ARG A 229 17.18 15.54 -11.73
N THR A 230 18.40 15.24 -12.18
CA THR A 230 19.03 13.93 -11.95
C THR A 230 19.42 13.67 -10.50
N ILE A 231 19.56 14.69 -9.66
CA ILE A 231 19.99 14.52 -8.26
C ILE A 231 18.84 14.65 -7.29
N SER A 232 17.93 15.59 -7.53
CA SER A 232 16.80 15.87 -6.63
C SER A 232 15.52 15.14 -7.01
N GLY A 233 15.42 14.63 -8.24
CA GLY A 233 14.19 14.06 -8.79
C GLY A 233 13.08 15.09 -9.02
N VAL A 234 13.35 16.39 -8.85
CA VAL A 234 12.34 17.42 -9.09
C VAL A 234 11.98 17.45 -10.58
N ILE A 235 10.67 17.43 -10.87
CA ILE A 235 10.17 17.61 -12.24
C ILE A 235 10.02 19.11 -12.49
N ASN A 236 10.65 19.60 -13.57
CA ASN A 236 10.43 20.93 -14.09
C ASN A 236 9.30 20.87 -15.14
N LEU A 237 8.23 21.64 -14.87
CA LEU A 237 7.02 21.71 -15.68
C LEU A 237 7.11 22.74 -16.82
N LYS A 238 8.23 23.47 -16.94
CA LYS A 238 8.57 24.39 -18.04
C LYS A 238 9.65 23.80 -18.93
#